data_AF-A0A9D1I2D2-F1
#
_entry.id   AF-A0A9D1I2D2-F1
#
_cell.length_a   1.000
_cell.length_b   1.000
_cell.length_c   1.000
_cell.angle_alpha   90.00
_cell.angle_beta   90.00
_cell.angle_gamma   90.00
#
_symmetry.space_group_name_H-M   'P 1'
#
loop_
_entity.id
_entity.type
_entity.pdbx_description
1 polymer ?
#
loop_
_entity_poly.entity_id
_entity_poly.type
_entity_poly.pdbx_seq_one_letter_code
_entity_poly.pdbx_strand_id
1 'polypeptide(L)'
;MKQTKTSRLALGGICLALTIVFMFAGSIVPGIELTLFAISSLFTAVMILETDVRGGLILFAGASILGLILVPNKVAALPYVFFFGYYGILKFYIEKLPKAVLQITVKVLFFAAVMCAGLLGFRELLFAGIDLPNAPVAVLIIGGVVILTLYDYIYTLIINFYIHRIKNRGMDNMKLS
;
A
#
# COMPACT_ATOMS: atom_id res chain seq x y z
N MET A 1 2.49 23.42 11.44
CA MET A 1 3.87 23.94 11.27
C MET A 1 4.18 23.99 9.78
N LYS A 2 4.76 25.08 9.25
CA LYS A 2 5.13 25.16 7.82
C LYS A 2 6.41 24.33 7.62
N GLN A 3 6.28 23.10 7.10
CA GLN A 3 7.42 22.22 6.82
C GLN A 3 8.40 22.93 5.85
N THR A 4 9.67 23.07 6.25
CA THR A 4 10.72 23.59 5.36
C THR A 4 11.08 22.55 4.29
N LYS A 5 11.67 22.99 3.16
CA LYS A 5 12.08 22.08 2.08
C LYS A 5 13.02 20.97 2.59
N THR A 6 13.91 21.30 3.53
CA THR A 6 14.83 20.34 4.17
C THR A 6 14.10 19.32 5.04
N SER A 7 13.09 19.75 5.81
CA SER A 7 12.30 18.85 6.67
C SER A 7 11.53 17.81 5.84
N ARG A 8 10.96 18.24 4.70
CA ARG A 8 10.29 17.34 3.74
C ARG A 8 11.23 16.31 3.15
N LEU A 9 12.46 16.70 2.84
CA LEU A 9 13.48 15.80 2.29
C LEU A 9 13.92 14.77 3.34
N ALA A 10 14.15 15.20 4.58
CA ALA A 10 14.49 14.32 5.69
C ALA A 10 13.39 13.30 5.98
N LEU A 11 12.12 13.75 6.02
CA LEU A 11 10.97 12.85 6.20
C LEU A 11 10.87 11.84 5.06
N GLY A 12 11.05 12.28 3.81
CA GLY A 12 11.08 11.38 2.65
C GLY A 12 12.16 10.31 2.77
N GLY A 13 13.37 10.66 3.23
CA GLY A 13 14.45 9.71 3.49
C GLY A 13 14.12 8.70 4.58
N ILE A 14 13.53 9.14 5.69
CA ILE A 14 13.09 8.27 6.80
C ILE A 14 12.00 7.29 6.33
N CYS A 15 10.97 7.80 5.64
CA CYS A 15 9.90 6.98 5.10
C CYS A 15 10.43 5.97 4.08
N LEU A 16 11.38 6.37 3.23
CA LEU A 16 12.02 5.46 2.28
C LEU A 16 12.77 4.35 3.03
N ALA A 17 13.60 4.69 4.01
CA ALA A 17 14.36 3.71 4.79
C ALA A 17 13.43 2.71 5.49
N LEU A 18 12.36 3.19 6.12
CA LEU A 18 11.34 2.33 6.74
C LEU A 18 10.70 1.41 5.70
N THR A 19 10.31 1.94 4.55
CA THR A 19 9.73 1.14 3.45
C THR A 19 10.64 -0.01 3.07
N ILE A 20 11.94 0.25 2.90
CA ILE A 20 12.93 -0.79 2.55
C ILE A 20 13.10 -1.81 3.66
N VAL A 21 13.14 -1.39 4.94
CA VAL A 21 13.25 -2.32 6.08
C VAL A 21 12.07 -3.30 6.11
N PHE A 22 10.84 -2.80 5.95
CA PHE A 22 9.65 -3.67 5.91
C PHE A 22 9.64 -4.56 4.67
N MET A 23 10.08 -4.05 3.52
CA MET A 23 10.16 -4.84 2.29
C MET A 23 11.23 -5.95 2.41
N PHE A 24 12.36 -5.65 3.04
CA PHE A 24 13.42 -6.62 3.31
C PHE A 24 12.94 -7.68 4.32
N ALA A 25 12.27 -7.28 5.40
CA ALA A 25 11.67 -8.22 6.35
C ALA A 25 10.65 -9.14 5.66
N GLY A 26 9.81 -8.58 4.79
CA GLY A 26 8.84 -9.34 3.99
C GLY A 26 9.47 -10.32 3.02
N SER A 27 10.74 -10.14 2.66
CA SER A 27 11.46 -11.09 1.80
C SER A 27 12.10 -12.27 2.54
N ILE A 28 12.21 -12.16 3.88
CA ILE A 28 12.89 -13.16 4.72
C ILE A 28 11.88 -13.96 5.54
N VAL A 29 10.78 -13.34 5.97
CA VAL A 29 9.80 -13.97 6.86
C VAL A 29 8.63 -14.56 6.05
N PRO A 30 8.60 -15.88 5.80
CA PRO A 30 7.51 -16.50 5.07
C PRO A 30 6.19 -16.41 5.85
N GLY A 31 5.08 -16.33 5.12
CA GLY A 31 3.71 -16.33 5.68
C GLY A 31 3.13 -14.96 6.02
N ILE A 32 3.96 -13.94 6.28
CA ILE A 32 3.50 -12.55 6.57
C ILE A 32 3.98 -11.51 5.55
N GLU A 33 4.60 -11.95 4.46
CA GLU A 33 5.20 -11.11 3.42
C GLU A 33 4.24 -10.03 2.91
N LEU A 34 3.02 -10.43 2.52
CA LEU A 34 1.98 -9.52 2.04
C LEU A 34 1.58 -8.46 3.07
N THR A 35 1.57 -8.84 4.35
CA THR A 35 1.27 -7.91 5.44
C THR A 35 2.39 -6.89 5.63
N LEU A 36 3.64 -7.33 5.51
CA LEU A 36 4.81 -6.44 5.59
C LEU A 36 4.88 -5.48 4.39
N PHE A 37 4.54 -5.94 3.18
CA PHE A 37 4.42 -5.07 2.00
C PHE A 37 3.23 -4.12 2.08
N ALA A 38 2.11 -4.56 2.68
CA ALA A 38 0.99 -3.68 2.98
C ALA A 38 1.41 -2.58 3.97
N ILE A 39 2.14 -2.91 5.03
CA ILE A 39 2.64 -1.93 6.00
C ILE A 39 3.61 -0.95 5.35
N SER A 40 4.51 -1.44 4.48
CA SER A 40 5.49 -0.55 3.82
C SER A 40 4.82 0.51 2.94
N SER A 41 3.70 0.19 2.29
CA SER A 41 2.96 1.16 1.49
C SER A 41 2.33 2.32 2.29
N LEU A 42 2.11 2.15 3.60
CA LEU A 42 1.59 3.20 4.48
C LEU A 42 2.54 4.41 4.52
N PHE A 43 3.85 4.17 4.47
CA PHE A 43 4.83 5.25 4.44
C PHE A 43 4.72 6.10 3.17
N THR A 44 4.33 5.49 2.04
CA THR A 44 4.00 6.21 0.80
C THR A 44 2.78 7.10 1.00
N ALA A 45 1.72 6.64 1.68
CA ALA A 45 0.58 7.51 2.02
C ALA A 45 0.96 8.68 2.93
N VAL A 46 1.75 8.43 3.98
CA VAL A 46 2.23 9.50 4.87
C VAL A 46 2.99 10.56 4.08
N MET A 47 3.82 10.14 3.12
CA MET A 47 4.54 11.07 2.26
C MET A 47 3.61 11.90 1.36
N ILE A 48 2.57 11.29 0.80
CA ILE A 48 1.54 12.01 0.02
C ILE A 48 0.83 13.07 0.89
N LEU A 49 0.56 12.77 2.15
CA LEU A 49 -0.12 13.67 3.09
C LEU A 49 0.74 14.87 3.54
N GLU A 50 2.06 14.69 3.63
CA GLU A 50 3.02 15.71 4.11
C GLU A 50 3.61 16.58 2.99
N THR A 51 3.78 16.01 1.79
CA THR A 51 4.35 16.74 0.65
C THR A 51 3.30 17.03 -0.41
N ASP A 52 2.91 16.02 -1.17
CA ASP A 52 1.86 15.97 -2.21
C ASP A 52 1.99 14.61 -2.93
N VAL A 53 1.10 14.32 -3.90
CA VAL A 53 1.19 13.11 -4.76
C VAL A 53 2.57 12.94 -5.41
N ARG A 54 3.20 14.05 -5.83
CA ARG A 54 4.55 14.02 -6.43
C ARG A 54 5.61 13.47 -5.49
N GLY A 55 5.53 13.82 -4.20
CA GLY A 55 6.48 13.31 -3.20
C GLY A 55 6.26 11.82 -2.91
N GLY A 56 5.00 11.37 -2.87
CA GLY A 56 4.67 9.95 -2.81
C GLY A 56 5.18 9.15 -4.01
N LEU A 57 5.06 9.71 -5.22
CA LEU A 57 5.56 9.08 -6.44
C LEU A 57 7.09 8.94 -6.43
N ILE A 58 7.80 9.97 -5.98
CA ILE A 58 9.27 9.94 -5.85
C ILE A 58 9.67 8.89 -4.81
N LEU A 59 8.98 8.82 -3.67
CA LEU A 59 9.25 7.82 -2.64
C LEU A 59 9.00 6.41 -3.16
N PHE A 60 7.89 6.19 -3.86
CA PHE A 60 7.56 4.90 -4.47
C PHE A 60 8.62 4.49 -5.51
N ALA A 61 9.03 5.40 -6.40
CA ALA A 61 10.06 5.13 -7.39
C ALA A 61 11.40 4.80 -6.73
N GLY A 62 11.81 5.58 -5.73
CA GLY A 62 13.03 5.36 -4.96
C GLY A 62 13.00 4.03 -4.21
N ALA A 63 11.90 3.72 -3.51
CA ALA A 63 11.71 2.48 -2.79
C ALA A 63 11.67 1.26 -3.73
N SER A 64 11.10 1.39 -4.93
CA SER A 64 11.07 0.31 -5.92
C SER A 64 12.47 0.01 -6.46
N ILE A 65 13.24 1.04 -6.82
CA ILE A 65 14.61 0.88 -7.31
C ILE A 65 15.51 0.30 -6.22
N LEU A 66 15.53 0.92 -5.04
CA LEU A 66 16.35 0.46 -3.93
C LEU A 66 15.91 -0.92 -3.46
N GLY A 67 14.61 -1.18 -3.46
CA GLY A 67 14.04 -2.46 -3.13
C GLY A 67 14.53 -3.60 -4.04
N LEU A 68 14.56 -3.38 -5.35
CA LEU A 68 15.07 -4.36 -6.31
C LEU A 68 16.60 -4.59 -6.21
N ILE A 69 17.34 -3.62 -5.69
CA ILE A 69 18.80 -3.71 -5.49
C ILE A 69 19.12 -4.40 -4.17
N LEU A 70 18.42 -4.04 -3.08
CA LEU A 70 18.78 -4.43 -1.72
C LEU A 70 18.11 -5.71 -1.24
N VAL A 71 16.93 -6.04 -1.77
CA VAL A 71 16.18 -7.23 -1.34
C VAL A 71 16.78 -8.47 -2.00
N PRO A 72 17.18 -9.49 -1.22
CA PRO A 72 17.84 -10.69 -1.74
C PRO A 72 16.91 -11.47 -2.67
N ASN A 73 15.64 -11.59 -2.30
CA ASN A 73 14.61 -12.17 -3.14
C ASN A 73 13.93 -11.09 -3.98
N LYS A 74 14.46 -10.84 -5.18
CA LYS A 74 13.90 -9.88 -6.15
C LYS A 74 12.44 -10.17 -6.48
N VAL A 75 12.06 -11.45 -6.45
CA VAL A 75 10.69 -11.87 -6.75
C VAL A 75 9.77 -11.43 -5.60
N ALA A 76 10.19 -11.57 -4.35
CA ALA A 76 9.43 -11.06 -3.19
C ALA A 76 9.26 -9.54 -3.18
N ALA A 77 10.08 -8.76 -3.89
CA ALA A 77 9.88 -7.32 -4.04
C ALA A 77 8.74 -6.96 -5.02
N LEU A 78 8.35 -7.88 -5.92
CA LEU A 78 7.38 -7.60 -6.98
C LEU A 78 5.98 -7.25 -6.47
N PRO A 79 5.41 -7.92 -5.44
CA PRO A 79 4.10 -7.54 -4.93
C PRO A 79 4.07 -6.10 -4.40
N TYR A 80 5.17 -5.61 -3.82
CA TYR A 80 5.28 -4.21 -3.44
C TYR A 80 5.27 -3.30 -4.69
N VAL A 81 6.12 -3.57 -5.68
CA VAL A 81 6.24 -2.70 -6.87
C VAL A 81 4.95 -2.71 -7.72
N PHE A 82 4.33 -3.87 -7.90
CA PHE A 82 3.20 -4.06 -8.81
C PHE A 82 1.81 -3.95 -8.17
N PHE A 83 1.70 -3.99 -6.84
CA PHE A 83 0.40 -3.93 -6.17
C PHE A 83 0.36 -2.93 -5.01
N PHE A 84 1.17 -3.14 -3.97
CA PHE A 84 1.02 -2.38 -2.72
C PHE A 84 1.57 -0.96 -2.80
N GLY A 85 2.71 -0.75 -3.47
CA GLY A 85 3.47 0.50 -3.40
C GLY A 85 2.77 1.71 -4.01
N TYR A 86 2.00 1.55 -5.09
CA TYR A 86 1.21 2.65 -5.67
C TYR A 86 -0.19 2.77 -5.07
N TYR A 87 -0.60 1.86 -4.18
CA TYR A 87 -1.96 1.85 -3.64
C TYR A 87 -2.31 3.15 -2.93
N GLY A 88 -1.36 3.75 -2.20
CA GLY A 88 -1.55 5.06 -1.56
C GLY A 88 -1.87 6.17 -2.56
N ILE A 89 -1.29 6.12 -3.76
CA ILE A 89 -1.57 7.07 -4.84
C ILE A 89 -2.96 6.78 -5.41
N LEU A 90 -3.27 5.53 -5.69
CA LEU A 90 -4.57 5.12 -6.22
C LEU A 90 -5.71 5.54 -5.28
N LYS A 91 -5.56 5.28 -3.98
CA LYS A 91 -6.52 5.67 -2.96
C LYS A 91 -6.77 7.17 -2.93
N PHE A 92 -5.71 7.97 -3.05
CA PHE A 92 -5.83 9.43 -3.16
C PHE A 92 -6.67 9.87 -4.37
N TYR A 93 -6.58 9.18 -5.50
CA TYR A 93 -7.42 9.46 -6.67
C TYR A 93 -8.85 8.94 -6.53
N ILE A 94 -9.03 7.75 -5.94
CA ILE A 94 -10.35 7.15 -5.73
C ILE A 94 -11.18 7.99 -4.75
N GLU A 95 -10.58 8.53 -3.69
CA GLU A 95 -11.26 9.37 -2.70
C GLU A 95 -11.62 10.77 -3.22
N LYS A 96 -11.04 11.21 -4.35
CA LYS A 96 -11.46 12.45 -5.02
C LYS A 96 -12.75 12.30 -5.82
N LEU A 97 -13.26 11.08 -6.00
CA LEU A 97 -14.49 10.85 -6.75
C LEU A 97 -15.71 11.32 -5.95
N PRO A 98 -16.64 12.07 -6.56
CA PRO A 98 -17.76 12.69 -5.84
C PRO A 98 -18.88 11.72 -5.43
N LYS A 99 -18.87 10.48 -5.93
CA LYS A 99 -19.94 9.48 -5.71
C LYS A 99 -19.39 8.28 -4.95
N ALA A 100 -19.94 8.01 -3.76
CA ALA A 100 -19.59 6.87 -2.91
C ALA A 100 -19.74 5.52 -3.66
N VAL A 101 -20.78 5.37 -4.48
CA VAL A 101 -20.98 4.16 -5.29
C VAL A 101 -19.82 3.94 -6.25
N LEU A 102 -19.33 5.02 -6.89
CA LEU A 102 -18.25 4.94 -7.86
C LEU A 102 -16.91 4.65 -7.18
N GLN A 103 -16.70 5.18 -5.98
CA GLN A 103 -15.56 4.88 -5.13
C GLN A 103 -15.51 3.39 -4.77
N ILE A 104 -16.63 2.82 -4.30
CA ILE A 104 -16.73 1.41 -3.94
C ILE A 104 -16.53 0.53 -5.16
N THR A 105 -17.19 0.84 -6.28
CA THR A 105 -17.04 0.06 -7.53
C THR A 105 -15.60 0.01 -8.00
N VAL A 106 -14.90 1.15 -8.01
CA VAL A 106 -13.48 1.19 -8.43
C VAL A 106 -12.59 0.42 -7.44
N LYS A 107 -12.82 0.52 -6.12
CA LYS A 107 -12.09 -0.26 -5.12
C LYS A 107 -12.28 -1.77 -5.31
N VAL A 108 -13.53 -2.21 -5.44
CA VAL A 108 -13.86 -3.64 -5.61
C VAL A 108 -13.29 -4.17 -6.93
N LEU A 109 -13.45 -3.43 -8.03
CA LEU A 109 -12.89 -3.81 -9.32
C LEU A 109 -11.37 -3.91 -9.25
N PHE A 110 -10.72 -2.97 -8.56
CA PHE A 110 -9.29 -2.98 -8.34
C PHE A 110 -8.84 -4.21 -7.55
N PHE A 111 -9.48 -4.51 -6.41
CA PHE A 111 -9.14 -5.69 -5.62
C PHE A 111 -9.39 -7.00 -6.37
N ALA A 112 -10.47 -7.07 -7.13
CA ALA A 112 -10.75 -8.21 -8.00
C ALA A 112 -9.66 -8.37 -9.07
N ALA A 113 -9.23 -7.27 -9.70
CA ALA A 113 -8.16 -7.29 -10.70
C ALA A 113 -6.81 -7.68 -10.09
N VAL A 114 -6.46 -7.16 -8.91
CA VAL A 114 -5.25 -7.53 -8.17
C VAL A 114 -5.27 -9.01 -7.79
N MET A 115 -6.39 -9.52 -7.30
CA MET A 115 -6.54 -10.94 -6.98
C MET A 115 -6.46 -11.84 -8.21
N CYS A 116 -7.09 -11.43 -9.31
CA CYS A 116 -7.02 -12.16 -10.58
C CYS A 116 -5.59 -12.18 -11.14
N ALA A 117 -4.93 -11.03 -11.20
CA ALA A 117 -3.53 -10.91 -11.63
C ALA A 117 -2.58 -11.69 -10.71
N GLY A 118 -2.83 -11.66 -9.40
CA GLY A 118 -2.11 -12.41 -8.40
C GLY A 118 -2.22 -13.93 -8.59
N LEU A 119 -3.43 -14.43 -8.84
CA LEU A 119 -3.68 -15.86 -9.05
C LEU A 119 -3.19 -16.36 -10.41
N LEU A 120 -3.26 -15.54 -11.47
CA LEU A 120 -2.84 -15.92 -12.82
C LEU A 120 -1.33 -15.76 -13.05
N GLY A 121 -0.70 -14.73 -12.49
CA GLY A 121 0.70 -14.40 -12.73
C GLY A 121 1.66 -14.78 -11.60
N PHE A 122 1.16 -14.91 -10.37
CA PHE A 122 1.98 -14.93 -9.16
C PHE A 122 1.47 -15.93 -8.10
N ARG A 123 0.83 -17.02 -8.52
CA ARG A 123 0.26 -18.03 -7.60
C ARG A 123 1.29 -18.53 -6.59
N GLU A 124 2.49 -18.85 -7.05
CA GLU A 124 3.62 -19.30 -6.21
C GLU A 124 4.23 -18.17 -5.38
N LEU A 125 3.99 -16.89 -5.72
CA LEU A 125 4.67 -15.76 -5.10
C LEU A 125 3.81 -15.07 -4.04
N LEU A 126 2.51 -14.94 -4.26
CA LEU A 126 1.58 -14.44 -3.24
C LEU A 126 1.33 -15.46 -2.13
N PHE A 127 1.51 -16.74 -2.44
CA PHE A 127 1.24 -17.85 -1.54
C PHE A 127 2.49 -18.71 -1.27
N ALA A 128 3.70 -18.19 -1.53
CA ALA A 128 4.98 -18.89 -1.40
C ALA A 128 5.24 -19.55 -0.02
N GLY A 129 4.45 -19.20 1.00
CA GLY A 129 4.52 -19.78 2.35
C GLY A 129 3.18 -20.22 2.93
N ILE A 130 2.12 -20.35 2.12
CA ILE A 130 0.82 -20.89 2.55
C ILE A 130 0.59 -22.17 1.75
N ASP A 131 0.66 -23.32 2.41
CA ASP A 131 0.15 -24.57 1.85
C ASP A 131 -1.33 -24.36 1.50
N LEU A 132 -1.61 -24.14 0.22
CA LEU A 132 -2.99 -24.05 -0.26
C LEU A 132 -3.64 -25.40 0.06
N PRO A 133 -4.70 -25.44 0.90
CA PRO A 133 -5.64 -26.55 0.81
C PRO A 133 -6.12 -26.61 -0.64
N ASN A 134 -6.52 -27.78 -1.13
CA ASN A 134 -7.22 -27.94 -2.42
C ASN A 134 -8.61 -27.26 -2.37
N ALA A 135 -8.65 -25.98 -2.01
CA ALA A 135 -9.81 -25.14 -1.94
C ALA A 135 -10.13 -24.63 -3.35
N PRO A 136 -11.41 -24.49 -3.70
CA PRO A 136 -11.80 -23.91 -4.98
C PRO A 136 -11.15 -22.53 -5.15
N VAL A 137 -10.67 -22.23 -6.36
CA VAL A 137 -10.10 -20.91 -6.70
C VAL A 137 -11.04 -19.76 -6.30
N ALA A 138 -12.35 -19.99 -6.32
CA ALA A 138 -13.37 -19.07 -5.83
C ALA A 138 -13.18 -18.69 -4.35
N VAL A 139 -12.84 -19.64 -3.47
CA VAL A 139 -12.61 -19.38 -2.04
C VAL A 139 -11.37 -18.51 -1.82
N LEU A 140 -10.31 -18.71 -2.61
CA LEU A 140 -9.10 -17.89 -2.55
C LEU A 140 -9.36 -16.46 -3.03
N ILE A 141 -10.13 -16.29 -4.10
CA ILE A 141 -10.55 -14.97 -4.59
C ILE A 141 -11.37 -14.25 -3.52
N ILE A 142 -12.37 -14.93 -2.94
CA ILE A 142 -13.23 -14.34 -1.90
C ILE A 142 -12.39 -13.97 -0.67
N GLY A 143 -11.54 -14.87 -0.18
CA GLY A 143 -10.66 -14.61 0.97
C GLY A 143 -9.69 -13.45 0.71
N GLY A 144 -9.08 -13.41 -0.46
CA GLY A 144 -8.16 -12.33 -0.85
C GLY A 144 -8.84 -10.98 -0.99
N VAL A 145 -10.06 -10.93 -1.55
CA VAL A 145 -10.87 -9.70 -1.61
C VAL A 145 -11.24 -9.23 -0.19
N VAL A 146 -11.61 -10.15 0.71
CA VAL A 146 -11.88 -9.82 2.12
C VAL A 146 -10.64 -9.23 2.80
N ILE A 147 -9.47 -9.85 2.65
CA ILE A 147 -8.21 -9.37 3.21
C ILE A 147 -7.84 -7.99 2.65
N LEU A 148 -7.96 -7.78 1.33
CA LEU A 148 -7.68 -6.49 0.71
C LEU A 148 -8.66 -5.40 1.14
N THR A 149 -9.92 -5.76 1.38
CA THR A 149 -10.93 -4.85 1.93
C THR A 149 -10.59 -4.45 3.37
N LEU A 150 -10.16 -5.41 4.18
CA LEU A 150 -9.66 -5.15 5.53
C LEU A 150 -8.43 -4.24 5.50
N TYR A 151 -7.51 -4.48 4.56
CA TYR A 151 -6.37 -3.63 4.33
C TYR A 151 -6.79 -2.19 3.98
N ASP A 152 -7.75 -1.97 3.07
CA ASP A 152 -8.26 -0.62 2.78
C ASP A 152 -8.84 0.06 4.02
N TYR A 153 -9.59 -0.68 4.83
CA TYR A 153 -10.16 -0.17 6.08
C TYR A 153 -9.06 0.28 7.06
N ILE A 154 -8.07 -0.57 7.29
CA ILE A 154 -6.91 -0.23 8.13
C ILE A 154 -6.17 0.98 7.55
N TYR A 155 -5.99 1.02 6.24
CA TYR A 155 -5.32 2.12 5.56
C TYR A 155 -6.08 3.45 5.75
N THR A 156 -7.42 3.44 5.67
CA THR A 156 -8.27 4.61 5.96
C THR A 156 -8.13 5.02 7.43
N LEU A 157 -8.15 4.05 8.34
CA LEU A 157 -8.03 4.30 9.77
C LEU A 157 -6.69 4.94 10.13
N ILE A 158 -5.59 4.49 9.54
CA ILE A 158 -4.26 5.06 9.75
C ILE A 158 -4.17 6.47 9.17
N ILE A 159 -4.70 6.71 7.96
CA ILE A 159 -4.78 8.06 7.40
C ILE A 159 -5.57 8.99 8.33
N ASN A 160 -6.74 8.56 8.80
CA ASN A 160 -7.59 9.34 9.69
C ASN A 160 -6.92 9.62 11.03
N PHE A 161 -6.27 8.60 11.61
CA PHE A 161 -5.51 8.74 12.84
C PHE A 161 -4.35 9.74 12.68
N TYR A 162 -3.61 9.65 11.57
CA TYR A 162 -2.51 10.57 11.27
C TYR A 162 -3.01 12.02 11.14
N ILE A 163 -4.10 12.24 10.39
CA ILE A 163 -4.71 13.56 10.20
C ILE A 163 -5.19 14.13 11.54
N HIS A 164 -5.93 13.34 12.32
CA HIS A 164 -6.55 13.80 13.55
C HIS A 164 -5.53 14.05 14.66
N ARG A 165 -4.50 13.21 14.78
CA ARG A 165 -3.53 13.29 15.88
C ARG A 165 -2.35 14.23 15.61
N ILE A 166 -1.85 14.28 14.38
CA ILE A 166 -0.60 14.99 14.05
C ILE A 166 -0.88 16.32 13.33
N LYS A 167 -1.86 16.35 12.40
CA LYS A 167 -2.06 17.53 11.56
C LYS A 167 -2.94 18.62 12.20
N ASN A 168 -3.70 18.27 13.25
CA ASN A 168 -4.51 19.16 14.11
C ASN A 168 -5.16 20.35 13.36
N ARG A 169 -5.66 20.10 12.15
CA ARG A 169 -6.46 21.02 11.36
C ARG A 169 -7.61 20.23 10.77
N GLY A 170 -8.81 20.56 11.24
CA GLY A 170 -10.05 20.16 10.62
C GLY A 170 -9.97 20.43 9.12
N MET A 171 -10.28 19.41 8.34
CA MET A 171 -10.59 19.57 6.93
C MET A 171 -12.08 19.36 6.77
N ASP A 172 -12.81 20.47 6.84
CA ASP A 172 -14.10 20.61 6.15
C ASP A 172 -14.00 20.33 4.63
N ASN A 173 -12.78 20.15 4.09
CA ASN A 173 -12.52 19.91 2.67
C ASN A 173 -11.89 18.53 2.34
N MET A 174 -11.87 17.58 3.27
CA MET A 174 -11.79 16.16 2.91
C MET A 174 -12.90 15.45 3.66
N LYS A 175 -14.00 15.21 2.95
CA LYS A 175 -15.10 14.39 3.47
C LYS A 175 -14.58 12.97 3.66
N LEU A 176 -14.21 12.70 4.91
CA LEU A 176 -13.95 11.37 5.46
C LEU A 176 -15.27 10.81 6.00
N SER A 177 -16.24 10.61 5.09
CA SER A 177 -17.51 9.93 5.36
C SER A 177 -17.79 8.93 4.26
#